data_AF-A0A1V9USD5-F1
#
_entry.id   AF-A0A1V9USD5-F1
#
_cell.length_a   1.000
_cell.length_b   1.000
_cell.length_c   1.000
_cell.angle_alpha   90.00
_cell.angle_beta   90.00
_cell.angle_gamma   90.00
#
_symmetry.space_group_name_H-M   'P 1'
#
loop_
_entity.id
_entity.type
_entity.pdbx_description
1 polymer ?
#
loop_
_entity_poly.entity_id
_entity_poly.type
_entity_poly.pdbx_seq_one_letter_code
_entity_poly.pdbx_strand_id
1 'polypeptide(L)'
;MAYWHIMGFMYEAGRAVDAFSGEDSDEVQVTLPEIVHDYVQEYYWLDIFLLRQQIKRYLRKFSVGQFVDYYDPPFNQELMFVEYYFNCGLFEFLTEVSEVLDTEIGRKRNCALDTFVGSVFGLFTRT
;
A
#
# COMPACT_ATOMS: atom_id res chain seq x y z
N MET A 1 5.74 -6.99 15.52
CA MET A 1 5.05 -5.77 16.00
C MET A 1 3.68 -5.68 15.36
N ALA A 2 2.68 -5.16 16.06
CA ALA A 2 1.41 -4.82 15.42
C ALA A 2 1.65 -3.69 14.40
N TYR A 3 1.04 -3.78 13.21
CA TYR A 3 1.07 -2.75 12.16
C TYR A 3 2.41 -2.51 11.44
N TRP A 4 3.37 -3.43 11.52
CA TRP A 4 4.66 -3.31 10.82
C TRP A 4 4.54 -3.04 9.30
N HIS A 5 3.59 -3.69 8.62
CA HIS A 5 3.45 -3.50 7.17
C HIS A 5 2.84 -2.14 6.84
N ILE A 6 1.86 -1.67 7.63
CA ILE A 6 1.34 -0.31 7.50
C ILE A 6 2.47 0.70 7.69
N MET A 7 3.27 0.56 8.74
CA MET A 7 4.40 1.47 9.00
C MET A 7 5.42 1.45 7.87
N GLY A 8 5.81 0.26 7.40
CA GLY A 8 6.74 0.13 6.28
C GLY A 8 6.22 0.83 5.02
N PHE A 9 4.95 0.63 4.68
CA PHE A 9 4.32 1.30 3.55
C PHE A 9 4.26 2.82 3.73
N MET A 10 3.88 3.31 4.91
CA MET A 10 3.77 4.75 5.17
C MET A 10 5.12 5.46 5.05
N TYR A 11 6.20 4.86 5.54
CA TYR A 11 7.54 5.42 5.33
C TYR A 11 7.96 5.38 3.85
N GLU A 12 7.61 4.33 3.11
CA GLU A 12 7.86 4.26 1.68
C GLU A 12 7.12 5.38 0.92
N ALA A 13 5.83 5.56 1.22
CA ALA A 13 5.02 6.62 0.64
C ALA A 13 5.55 8.01 0.99
N GLY A 14 5.96 8.23 2.24
CA GLY A 14 6.57 9.48 2.67
C GLY A 14 7.90 9.77 1.96
N ARG A 15 8.72 8.75 1.69
CA ARG A 15 9.93 8.92 0.87
C ARG A 15 9.61 9.25 -0.59
N ALA A 16 8.58 8.61 -1.15
CA ALA A 16 8.20 8.82 -2.55
C ALA A 16 7.72 10.25 -2.82
N VAL A 17 7.06 10.88 -1.84
CA VAL A 17 6.65 12.30 -1.91
C VAL A 17 7.65 13.26 -1.26
N ASP A 18 8.83 12.76 -0.91
CA ASP A 18 9.89 13.52 -0.25
C ASP A 18 9.48 14.22 1.07
N ALA A 19 8.46 13.69 1.76
CA ALA A 19 7.89 14.27 2.99
C ALA A 19 8.88 14.40 4.16
N PHE A 20 10.04 13.75 4.08
CA PHE A 20 11.06 13.75 5.13
C PHE A 20 12.27 14.63 4.81
N SER A 21 12.33 15.21 3.61
CA SER A 21 13.39 16.14 3.23
C SER A 21 13.05 17.53 3.74
N GLY A 22 13.98 18.14 4.48
CA GLY A 22 13.82 19.48 5.05
C GLY A 22 14.07 20.62 4.06
N GLU A 23 14.14 20.32 2.77
CA GLU A 23 14.31 21.29 1.67
C GLU A 23 13.04 21.26 0.82
N ASP A 24 12.56 22.44 0.40
CA ASP A 24 11.47 22.57 -0.57
C ASP A 24 11.97 22.01 -1.91
N SER A 25 11.81 20.71 -2.12
CA SER A 25 12.22 20.02 -3.33
C SER A 25 11.25 20.33 -4.47
N ASP A 26 11.80 20.55 -5.67
CA ASP A 26 11.01 20.73 -6.89
C ASP A 26 10.16 19.47 -7.13
N GLU A 27 8.88 19.58 -6.80
CA GLU A 27 7.86 18.53 -6.71
C GLU A 27 7.90 17.52 -7.86
N VAL A 28 8.28 16.28 -7.57
CA VAL A 28 7.75 15.15 -8.35
C VAL A 28 6.39 14.84 -7.75
N GLN A 29 5.33 15.26 -8.43
CA GLN A 29 3.95 14.90 -8.07
C GLN A 29 3.73 13.41 -8.35
N VAL A 30 4.22 12.55 -7.47
CA VAL A 30 3.94 11.11 -7.52
C VAL A 30 2.54 10.87 -6.96
N THR A 31 1.70 10.18 -7.73
CA THR A 31 0.33 9.90 -7.32
C THR A 31 0.26 8.68 -6.40
N LEU A 32 -0.74 8.62 -5.52
CA LEU A 32 -0.92 7.47 -4.62
C LEU A 32 -1.02 6.12 -5.37
N PRO A 33 -1.72 6.01 -6.50
CA PRO A 33 -1.73 4.79 -7.29
C PRO A 33 -0.35 4.36 -7.79
N GLU A 34 0.52 5.30 -8.18
CA GLU A 34 1.89 5.01 -8.61
C GLU A 34 2.74 4.49 -7.45
N ILE A 35 2.65 5.14 -6.28
CA ILE A 35 3.35 4.69 -5.05
C ILE A 35 2.94 3.26 -4.70
N VAL A 36 1.64 2.95 -4.73
CA VAL A 36 1.14 1.60 -4.43
C VAL A 36 1.59 0.61 -5.51
N HIS A 37 1.61 1.00 -6.78
CA HIS A 37 2.08 0.16 -7.87
C HIS A 37 3.55 -0.22 -7.69
N ASP A 38 4.42 0.76 -7.45
CA ASP A 38 5.86 0.55 -7.25
C ASP A 38 6.13 -0.32 -6.03
N TYR A 39 5.43 -0.06 -4.92
CA TYR A 39 5.48 -0.92 -3.73
C TYR A 39 5.09 -2.37 -4.05
N VAL A 40 4.05 -2.60 -4.86
CA VAL A 40 3.65 -3.96 -5.25
C VAL A 40 4.67 -4.64 -6.17
N GLN A 41 5.40 -3.89 -7.00
CA GLN A 41 6.45 -4.45 -7.84
C GLN A 41 7.68 -4.86 -7.02
N GLU A 42 8.09 -4.03 -6.05
CA GLU A 42 9.29 -4.26 -5.26
C GLU A 42 9.12 -5.35 -4.20
N TYR A 43 7.93 -5.48 -3.62
CA TYR A 43 7.69 -6.38 -2.49
C TYR A 43 7.09 -7.73 -2.89
N TYR A 44 7.38 -8.74 -2.04
CA TYR A 44 6.82 -10.07 -2.21
C TYR A 44 5.31 -10.07 -1.96
N TRP A 45 4.63 -11.03 -2.60
CA TRP A 45 3.19 -11.20 -2.48
C TRP A 45 2.70 -11.25 -1.03
N LEU A 46 3.43 -11.96 -0.16
CA LEU A 46 3.05 -12.11 1.24
C LEU A 46 3.01 -10.76 1.96
N ASP A 47 3.99 -9.88 1.72
CA ASP A 47 4.04 -8.56 2.33
C ASP A 47 2.86 -7.69 1.89
N ILE A 48 2.53 -7.74 0.59
CA ILE A 48 1.39 -7.03 0.00
C ILE A 48 0.06 -7.53 0.62
N PHE A 49 -0.09 -8.85 0.76
CA PHE A 49 -1.28 -9.44 1.36
C PHE A 49 -1.41 -9.08 2.85
N LEU A 50 -0.30 -9.11 3.59
CA LEU A 50 -0.27 -8.74 5.00
C LEU A 50 -0.53 -7.25 5.20
N LEU A 51 -0.01 -6.37 4.35
CA LEU A 51 -0.31 -4.94 4.33
C LEU A 51 -1.83 -4.72 4.21
N ARG A 52 -2.44 -5.30 3.17
CA ARG A 52 -3.89 -5.22 2.96
C ARG A 52 -4.67 -5.70 4.18
N GLN A 53 -4.30 -6.84 4.75
CA GLN A 53 -4.98 -7.40 5.92
C GLN A 53 -4.83 -6.48 7.15
N GLN A 54 -3.65 -5.89 7.34
CA GLN A 54 -3.41 -4.95 8.43
C GLN A 54 -4.25 -3.68 8.25
N ILE A 55 -4.31 -3.09 7.05
CA ILE A 55 -5.13 -1.90 6.76
C ILE A 55 -6.60 -2.18 7.09
N LYS A 56 -7.18 -3.27 6.56
CA LYS A 56 -8.59 -3.61 6.81
C LYS A 56 -8.88 -3.84 8.29
N ARG A 57 -7.97 -4.49 9.01
CA ARG A 57 -8.10 -4.73 10.45
C ARG A 57 -7.97 -3.44 11.25
N TYR A 58 -7.06 -2.56 10.85
CA TYR A 58 -6.83 -1.27 11.48
C TYR A 58 -8.05 -0.37 11.33
N LEU A 59 -8.53 -0.17 10.09
CA LEU A 59 -9.74 0.60 9.81
C LEU A 59 -10.92 0.07 10.62
N ARG A 60 -11.20 -1.24 10.58
CA ARG A 60 -12.30 -1.84 11.35
C ARG A 60 -12.22 -1.58 12.86
N LYS A 61 -11.02 -1.42 13.42
CA LYS A 61 -10.80 -1.25 14.86
C LYS A 61 -10.88 0.21 15.31
N PHE A 62 -10.33 1.12 14.50
CA PHE A 62 -10.11 2.52 14.89
C PHE A 62 -10.97 3.51 14.12
N SER A 63 -11.59 3.12 13.00
CA SER A 63 -12.48 4.02 12.28
C SER A 63 -13.74 4.30 13.10
N VAL A 64 -14.03 5.58 13.32
CA VAL A 64 -15.32 6.05 13.83
C VAL A 64 -16.04 6.76 12.68
N GLY A 65 -16.96 6.04 12.02
CA GLY A 65 -17.54 6.52 10.77
C GLY A 65 -16.50 6.52 9.64
N GLN A 66 -16.27 7.68 9.03
CA GLN A 66 -15.28 7.89 7.96
C GLN A 66 -14.02 8.62 8.46
N PHE A 67 -13.71 8.50 9.74
CA PHE A 67 -12.58 9.18 10.37
C PHE A 67 -11.69 8.21 11.15
N VAL A 68 -10.38 8.49 11.14
CA VAL A 68 -9.34 7.79 11.89
C VAL A 68 -8.44 8.84 12.51
N ASP A 69 -8.10 8.66 13.79
CA ASP A 69 -7.22 9.57 14.52
C ASP A 69 -5.74 9.19 14.35
N TYR A 70 -4.87 10.18 14.18
CA TYR A 70 -3.42 10.00 14.16
C TYR A 70 -2.84 9.64 15.53
N TYR A 71 -3.59 9.85 16.63
CA TYR A 71 -3.21 9.37 17.96
C TYR A 71 -3.36 7.84 18.12
N ASP A 72 -4.04 7.15 17.19
CA ASP A 72 -4.14 5.71 17.21
C ASP A 72 -2.89 5.03 16.63
N PRO A 73 -2.32 4.00 17.30
CA PRO A 73 -1.14 3.32 16.80
C PRO A 73 -1.38 2.68 15.43
N PRO A 74 -0.48 2.83 14.44
CA PRO A 74 0.93 3.11 14.64
C PRO A 74 1.38 4.54 14.26
N PHE A 75 0.44 5.46 14.03
CA PHE A 75 0.77 6.76 13.45
C PHE A 75 1.47 7.69 14.45
N ASN A 76 2.29 8.59 13.93
CA ASN A 76 3.00 9.62 14.68
C ASN A 76 2.93 10.95 13.90
N GLN A 77 3.49 12.03 14.47
CA GLN A 77 3.51 13.35 13.84
C GLN A 77 4.23 13.36 12.48
N GLU A 78 5.24 12.51 12.28
CA GLU A 78 5.97 12.40 11.00
C GLU A 78 5.06 11.84 9.89
N LEU A 79 4.10 10.99 10.24
CA LEU A 79 3.16 10.35 9.30
C LEU A 79 1.94 11.22 8.98
N MET A 80 1.88 12.45 9.49
CA MET A 80 0.83 13.43 9.18
C MET A 80 0.99 14.06 7.79
N PHE A 81 2.06 13.71 7.06
CA PHE A 81 2.29 14.16 5.67
C PHE A 81 1.12 13.85 4.73
N VAL A 82 0.31 12.84 5.05
CA VAL A 82 -0.86 12.43 4.25
C VAL A 82 -1.77 13.62 3.95
N GLU A 83 -2.08 14.46 4.94
CA GLU A 83 -2.97 15.61 4.75
C GLU A 83 -2.33 16.70 3.89
N TYR A 84 -1.02 16.87 3.99
CA TYR A 84 -0.29 17.92 3.26
C TYR A 84 -0.06 17.57 1.80
N TYR A 85 0.32 16.32 1.51
CA TYR A 85 0.71 15.90 0.14
C TYR A 85 -0.46 15.33 -0.66
N PHE A 86 -1.40 14.65 -0.01
CA PHE A 86 -2.53 14.01 -0.70
C PHE A 86 -3.84 14.78 -0.53
N ASN A 87 -3.86 15.85 0.27
CA ASN A 87 -5.04 16.68 0.55
C ASN A 87 -6.26 15.86 1.00
N CYS A 88 -6.05 14.73 1.67
CA CYS A 88 -7.09 13.82 2.13
C CYS A 88 -6.84 13.36 3.57
N GLY A 89 -7.90 12.86 4.22
CA GLY A 89 -7.78 12.33 5.58
C GLY A 89 -7.14 10.95 5.62
N LEU A 90 -6.57 10.56 6.76
CA LEU A 90 -5.92 9.25 6.93
C LEU A 90 -6.85 8.07 6.60
N PHE A 91 -8.14 8.19 6.93
CA PHE A 91 -9.14 7.19 6.59
C PHE A 91 -9.30 7.03 5.07
N GLU A 92 -9.40 8.15 4.35
CA GLU A 92 -9.57 8.17 2.89
C GLU A 92 -8.32 7.60 2.22
N PHE A 93 -7.14 8.07 2.65
CA PHE A 93 -5.86 7.57 2.19
C PHE A 93 -5.72 6.05 2.34
N LEU A 94 -5.96 5.52 3.54
CA LEU A 94 -5.85 4.08 3.79
C LEU A 94 -6.90 3.27 3.03
N THR A 95 -8.08 3.84 2.79
CA THR A 95 -9.13 3.19 2.00
C THR A 95 -8.73 3.13 0.54
N GLU A 96 -8.23 4.23 -0.03
CA GLU A 96 -7.74 4.30 -1.41
C GLU A 96 -6.55 3.34 -1.62
N VAL A 97 -5.58 3.33 -0.70
CA VAL A 97 -4.49 2.35 -0.71
C VAL A 97 -5.05 0.92 -0.72
N SER A 98 -6.08 0.63 0.08
CA SER A 98 -6.69 -0.70 0.12
C SER A 98 -7.32 -1.10 -1.22
N GLU A 99 -7.98 -0.16 -1.91
CA GLU A 99 -8.62 -0.38 -3.21
C GLU A 99 -7.60 -0.58 -4.34
N VAL A 100 -6.55 0.24 -4.37
CA VAL A 100 -5.46 0.09 -5.34
C VAL A 100 -4.72 -1.23 -5.10
N LEU A 101 -4.44 -1.58 -3.83
CA LEU A 101 -3.84 -2.87 -3.47
C LEU A 101 -4.73 -4.05 -3.90
N ASP A 102 -6.05 -3.98 -3.71
CA ASP A 102 -6.98 -5.03 -4.16
C ASP A 102 -6.90 -5.25 -5.68
N THR A 103 -6.77 -4.15 -6.45
CA THR A 103 -6.61 -4.19 -7.91
C THR A 103 -5.27 -4.83 -8.31
N GLU A 104 -4.17 -4.41 -7.69
CA GLU A 104 -2.83 -4.89 -8.02
C GLU A 104 -2.59 -6.35 -7.59
N ILE A 105 -3.12 -6.77 -6.44
CA ILE A 105 -3.12 -8.18 -6.03
C ILE A 105 -3.87 -9.04 -7.04
N GLY A 106 -5.01 -8.55 -7.56
CA GLY A 106 -5.77 -9.21 -8.61
C GLY A 106 -4.94 -9.42 -9.88
N ARG A 107 -4.21 -8.39 -10.32
CA ARG A 107 -3.32 -8.43 -11.49
C ARG A 107 -2.16 -9.41 -11.29
N LYS A 108 -1.45 -9.30 -10.16
CA LYS A 108 -0.32 -10.19 -9.82
C LYS A 108 -0.76 -11.66 -9.76
N ARG A 109 -1.99 -11.91 -9.28
CA ARG A 109 -2.58 -13.27 -9.25
C ARG A 109 -2.88 -13.84 -10.61
N ASN A 110 -3.52 -13.08 -11.47
CA ASN A 110 -3.85 -13.58 -12.79
C ASN A 110 -2.57 -13.89 -13.58
N CYS A 111 -1.54 -13.05 -13.48
CA CYS A 111 -0.23 -13.31 -14.09
C CYS A 111 0.45 -14.58 -13.56
N ALA A 112 0.41 -14.80 -12.23
CA ALA A 112 0.97 -16.01 -11.62
C ALA A 112 0.20 -17.28 -12.04
N LEU A 113 -1.13 -17.20 -12.15
CA LEU A 113 -1.97 -18.30 -12.61
C LEU A 113 -1.72 -18.62 -14.09
N ASP A 114 -1.62 -17.61 -14.96
CA ASP A 114 -1.34 -17.80 -16.38
C ASP A 114 0.02 -18.50 -16.59
N THR A 115 1.02 -18.10 -15.80
CA THR A 115 2.35 -18.72 -15.82
C THR A 115 2.29 -20.18 -15.32
N PHE A 116 1.53 -20.44 -14.26
CA PHE A 116 1.40 -21.79 -13.70
C PHE A 116 0.64 -22.73 -14.64
N VAL A 117 -0.49 -22.28 -15.22
CA VAL A 117 -1.26 -23.05 -16.19
C VAL A 117 -0.41 -23.33 -17.43
N GLY A 118 0.31 -22.34 -17.97
CA GLY A 118 1.22 -22.54 -19.09
C GLY A 118 2.33 -23.56 -18.80
N SER A 119 2.90 -23.53 -17.60
CA SER A 119 3.95 -24.47 -17.17
C SER A 119 3.42 -25.90 -17.00
N VAL A 120 2.26 -26.08 -16.36
CA VAL A 120 1.63 -27.40 -16.15
C VAL A 120 1.18 -28.02 -17.48
N PHE A 121 0.57 -27.25 -18.38
CA PHE A 121 0.18 -27.75 -19.71
C PHE A 121 1.40 -27.99 -20.62
N GLY A 122 2.48 -27.21 -20.50
CA GLY A 122 3.74 -27.43 -21.22
C GLY A 122 4.47 -28.71 -20.78
N LEU A 123 4.33 -29.12 -19.52
CA LEU A 123 4.85 -30.39 -19.01
C LEU A 123 4.02 -31.59 -19.48
N PHE A 124 2.70 -31.44 -19.64
CA PHE A 124 1.80 -32.52 -20.05
C PHE A 124 1.78 -32.82 -21.57
N THR A 125 2.32 -31.92 -22.39
CA THR A 125 2.33 -32.07 -23.86
C THR A 125 3.67 -32.59 -24.42
N ARG A 126 4.61 -32.96 -23.54
CA ARG A 126 5.98 -33.38 -23.90
C ARG A 126 6.28 -34.88 -23.71
N THR A 127 5.24 -35.72 -23.61
CA THR A 127 5.31 -37.20 -23.65
C THR A 127 4.58 -37.71 -24.87
#